data_AF-A0A351H5G5-F1
#
_entry.id   AF-A0A351H5G5-F1
#
_cell.length_a   1.000
_cell.length_b   1.000
_cell.length_c   1.000
_cell.angle_alpha   90.00
_cell.angle_beta   90.00
_cell.angle_gamma   90.00
#
_symmetry.space_group_name_H-M   'P 1'
#
loop_
_entity.id
_entity.type
_entity.pdbx_description
1 polymer ?
#
loop_
_entity_poly.entity_id
_entity_poly.type
_entity_poly.pdbx_seq_one_letter_code
_entity_poly.pdbx_strand_id
1 'polypeptide(L)'
;IRHVTPEDGVNVSDYVKSADYTGEQMYNELYSIAEGFKDEDLKRIVLAILEDERLPLLYWPAAFKLHHAVRGGLLMHTLSIVRLAEGVCTVYPFVDRELLISGAILHDIAKLKEFNVADTGVATGYSNEGNLLGHLAMGAMVINKYAEELNISPKTAMLLEHMVLSHHGDPEFGAAVRPMFIEAELLSELDLMDSRVYEMREAVAATNPEEFSSRIWAMDNRKLFNHTRTDLNNNTKLF
;
A
#
# COMPACT_ATOMS: atom_id res chain seq x y z
N ILE A 1 -22.18 0.33 -30.38
CA ILE A 1 -21.55 1.00 -29.22
C ILE A 1 -20.07 1.14 -29.57
N ARG A 2 -19.50 2.35 -29.53
CA ARG A 2 -18.05 2.57 -29.77
C ARG A 2 -17.32 2.71 -28.43
N HIS A 3 -16.04 2.38 -28.41
CA HIS A 3 -15.19 2.62 -27.25
C HIS A 3 -15.00 4.13 -27.02
N VAL A 4 -14.89 4.50 -25.73
CA VAL A 4 -14.58 5.86 -25.28
C VAL A 4 -13.15 6.20 -25.70
N THR A 5 -12.93 7.41 -26.19
CA THR A 5 -11.61 7.94 -26.54
C THR A 5 -11.25 9.11 -25.61
N PRO A 6 -9.96 9.50 -25.51
CA PRO A 6 -9.55 10.65 -24.69
C PRO A 6 -10.29 11.95 -25.06
N GLU A 7 -10.71 12.14 -26.31
CA GLU A 7 -11.47 13.32 -26.74
C GLU A 7 -12.90 13.38 -26.16
N ASP A 8 -13.42 12.25 -25.67
CA ASP A 8 -14.75 12.21 -25.06
C ASP A 8 -14.76 12.83 -23.65
N GLY A 9 -13.60 13.15 -23.07
CA GLY A 9 -13.47 13.84 -21.78
C GLY A 9 -14.04 13.07 -20.58
N VAL A 10 -14.22 11.74 -20.73
CA VAL A 10 -14.79 10.88 -19.70
C VAL A 10 -13.75 10.64 -18.60
N ASN A 11 -14.08 11.02 -17.36
CA ASN A 11 -13.26 10.71 -16.22
C ASN A 11 -13.65 9.35 -15.63
N VAL A 12 -12.72 8.39 -15.65
CA VAL A 12 -12.94 7.01 -15.16
C VAL A 12 -13.36 7.00 -13.69
N SER A 13 -12.88 7.95 -12.87
CA SER A 13 -13.20 8.01 -11.44
C SER A 13 -14.68 8.27 -11.15
N ASP A 14 -15.44 8.79 -12.12
CA ASP A 14 -16.88 9.06 -11.94
C ASP A 14 -17.70 7.76 -12.02
N TYR A 15 -17.10 6.69 -12.52
CA TYR A 15 -17.77 5.41 -12.79
C TYR A 15 -17.18 4.24 -11.99
N VAL A 16 -16.03 4.45 -11.32
CA VAL A 16 -15.32 3.44 -10.55
C VAL A 16 -14.91 4.05 -9.21
N LYS A 17 -15.16 3.31 -8.13
CA LYS A 17 -14.69 3.70 -6.80
C LYS A 17 -13.16 3.90 -6.83
N SER A 18 -12.73 5.07 -6.41
CA SER A 18 -11.36 5.56 -6.55
C SER A 18 -10.83 6.06 -5.21
N ALA A 19 -9.51 6.19 -5.09
CA ALA A 19 -8.86 6.82 -3.95
C ALA A 19 -9.32 8.28 -3.78
N ASP A 20 -9.18 8.79 -2.54
CA ASP A 20 -9.59 10.14 -2.14
C ASP A 20 -8.74 11.25 -2.81
N TYR A 21 -7.57 10.89 -3.36
CA TYR A 21 -6.62 11.78 -4.03
C TYR A 21 -6.22 11.19 -5.39
N THR A 22 -5.74 12.04 -6.31
CA THR A 22 -5.27 11.56 -7.61
C THR A 22 -3.98 10.75 -7.47
N GLY A 23 -3.79 9.75 -8.33
CA GLY A 23 -2.55 8.96 -8.36
C GLY A 23 -1.31 9.83 -8.54
N GLU A 24 -1.42 10.92 -9.33
CA GLU A 24 -0.34 11.90 -9.51
C GLU A 24 0.04 12.60 -8.21
N GLN A 25 -0.94 13.09 -7.45
CA GLN A 25 -0.66 13.74 -6.15
C GLN A 25 0.02 12.79 -5.19
N MET A 26 -0.49 11.56 -5.07
CA MET A 26 0.06 10.57 -4.13
C MET A 26 1.45 10.08 -4.55
N TYR A 27 1.66 9.82 -5.84
CA TYR A 27 2.96 9.43 -6.37
C TYR A 27 4.00 10.53 -6.14
N ASN A 28 3.68 11.77 -6.49
CA ASN A 28 4.63 12.88 -6.38
C ASN A 28 5.02 13.16 -4.92
N GLU A 29 4.09 12.96 -3.97
CA GLU A 29 4.40 13.04 -2.54
C GLU A 29 5.38 11.94 -2.09
N LEU A 30 5.11 10.68 -2.43
CA LEU A 30 6.02 9.56 -2.11
C LEU A 30 7.40 9.75 -2.73
N TYR A 31 7.43 10.18 -4.00
CA TYR A 31 8.67 10.47 -4.71
C TYR A 31 9.45 11.60 -4.03
N SER A 32 8.78 12.71 -3.65
CA SER A 32 9.43 13.84 -2.97
C SER A 32 9.98 13.44 -1.59
N ILE A 33 9.25 12.60 -0.84
CA ILE A 33 9.74 12.07 0.45
C ILE A 33 11.03 11.26 0.24
N ALA A 34 11.06 10.36 -0.74
CA ALA A 34 12.23 9.55 -1.05
C ALA A 34 13.40 10.38 -1.63
N GLU A 35 13.10 11.41 -2.44
CA GLU A 35 14.10 12.34 -2.96
C GLU A 35 14.82 13.09 -1.83
N GLY A 36 14.13 13.33 -0.71
CA GLY A 36 14.68 13.97 0.49
C GLY A 36 15.59 13.09 1.36
N PHE A 37 15.74 11.81 1.04
CA PHE A 37 16.59 10.89 1.81
C PHE A 37 18.07 11.28 1.76
N LYS A 38 18.77 11.01 2.87
CA LYS A 38 20.21 11.23 3.04
C LYS A 38 21.01 9.95 2.84
N ASP A 39 20.42 8.78 3.12
CA ASP A 39 21.00 7.49 2.76
C ASP A 39 20.87 7.29 1.25
N GLU A 40 22.01 7.38 0.56
CA GLU A 40 22.06 7.30 -0.90
C GLU A 40 21.63 5.93 -1.44
N ASP A 41 21.85 4.84 -0.70
CA ASP A 41 21.46 3.51 -1.13
C ASP A 41 19.94 3.34 -1.10
N LEU A 42 19.30 3.75 0.00
CA LEU A 42 17.84 3.77 0.14
C LEU A 42 17.18 4.70 -0.88
N LYS A 43 17.74 5.91 -1.04
CA LYS A 43 17.26 6.87 -2.04
C LYS A 43 17.26 6.28 -3.44
N ARG A 44 18.42 5.75 -3.87
CA ARG A 44 18.60 5.26 -5.24
C ARG A 44 17.67 4.09 -5.56
N ILE A 45 17.54 3.12 -4.64
CA ILE A 45 16.69 1.95 -4.89
C ILE A 45 15.21 2.31 -4.89
N VAL A 46 14.75 3.14 -3.96
CA VAL A 46 13.33 3.55 -3.88
C VAL A 46 12.94 4.37 -5.11
N LEU A 47 13.74 5.37 -5.49
CA LEU A 47 13.44 6.21 -6.65
C LEU A 47 13.45 5.40 -7.95
N ALA A 48 14.43 4.52 -8.15
CA ALA A 48 14.51 3.70 -9.37
C ALA A 48 13.27 2.80 -9.52
N ILE A 49 12.83 2.14 -8.44
CA ILE A 49 11.64 1.28 -8.47
C ILE A 49 10.38 2.13 -8.71
N LEU A 50 10.23 3.28 -8.05
CA LEU A 50 9.09 4.16 -8.26
C LEU A 50 9.02 4.70 -9.69
N GLU A 51 10.15 5.03 -10.31
CA GLU A 51 10.21 5.54 -11.68
C GLU A 51 9.81 4.48 -12.71
N ASP A 52 10.39 3.29 -12.61
CA ASP A 52 10.12 2.20 -13.54
C ASP A 52 8.67 1.70 -13.47
N GLU A 53 8.08 1.73 -12.27
CA GLU A 53 6.70 1.26 -12.03
C GLU A 53 5.68 2.42 -11.98
N ARG A 54 6.07 3.65 -12.39
CA ARG A 54 5.23 4.86 -12.25
C ARG A 54 3.85 4.72 -12.88
N LEU A 55 3.79 4.35 -14.17
CA LEU A 55 2.53 4.35 -14.92
C LEU A 55 1.45 3.45 -14.29
N PRO A 56 1.72 2.17 -13.96
CA PRO A 56 0.71 1.34 -13.30
C PRO A 56 0.39 1.80 -11.86
N LEU A 57 1.37 2.34 -11.11
CA LEU A 57 1.14 2.83 -9.75
C LEU A 57 0.02 3.88 -9.66
N LEU A 58 -0.10 4.75 -10.67
CA LEU A 58 -1.09 5.84 -10.68
C LEU A 58 -2.55 5.38 -10.52
N TYR A 59 -2.85 4.10 -10.76
CA TYR A 59 -4.23 3.61 -10.74
C TYR A 59 -4.43 2.22 -10.13
N TRP A 60 -3.37 1.52 -9.73
CA TRP A 60 -3.50 0.15 -9.23
C TRP A 60 -4.27 0.05 -7.90
N PRO A 61 -5.10 -1.00 -7.70
CA PRO A 61 -5.72 -1.29 -6.42
C PRO A 61 -4.73 -1.97 -5.45
N ALA A 62 -4.91 -1.79 -4.14
CA ALA A 62 -4.07 -2.47 -3.14
C ALA A 62 -4.53 -3.90 -2.84
N ALA A 63 -5.75 -4.26 -3.21
CA ALA A 63 -6.30 -5.60 -3.00
C ALA A 63 -7.30 -5.98 -4.10
N PHE A 64 -7.56 -7.28 -4.24
CA PHE A 64 -8.57 -7.77 -5.19
C PHE A 64 -10.01 -7.44 -4.75
N LYS A 65 -10.31 -7.54 -3.45
CA LYS A 65 -11.69 -7.36 -2.92
C LYS A 65 -11.80 -6.65 -1.57
N LEU A 66 -10.71 -6.51 -0.83
CA LEU A 66 -10.69 -6.03 0.55
C LEU A 66 -10.21 -4.57 0.62
N HIS A 67 -9.41 -4.24 1.63
CA HIS A 67 -8.93 -2.90 1.90
C HIS A 67 -8.28 -2.28 0.66
N HIS A 68 -8.65 -1.03 0.37
CA HIS A 68 -8.16 -0.29 -0.78
C HIS A 68 -8.28 -1.02 -2.14
N ALA A 69 -9.28 -1.91 -2.31
CA ALA A 69 -9.65 -2.51 -3.61
C ALA A 69 -10.38 -1.51 -4.53
N VAL A 70 -9.74 -0.37 -4.77
CA VAL A 70 -10.26 0.80 -5.51
C VAL A 70 -9.18 1.31 -6.47
N ARG A 71 -9.58 2.05 -7.51
CA ARG A 71 -8.62 2.67 -8.43
C ARG A 71 -7.69 3.62 -7.66
N GLY A 72 -6.38 3.42 -7.77
CA GLY A 72 -5.36 4.19 -7.05
C GLY A 72 -5.23 3.82 -5.57
N GLY A 73 -5.88 2.74 -5.13
CA GLY A 73 -5.87 2.28 -3.75
C GLY A 73 -4.48 1.88 -3.26
N LEU A 74 -3.60 1.36 -4.12
CA LEU A 74 -2.23 0.98 -3.76
C LEU A 74 -1.45 2.20 -3.27
N LEU A 75 -1.42 3.29 -4.05
CA LEU A 75 -0.74 4.52 -3.63
C LEU A 75 -1.38 5.15 -2.38
N MET A 76 -2.70 5.08 -2.24
CA MET A 76 -3.39 5.61 -1.05
C MET A 76 -2.97 4.86 0.22
N HIS A 77 -2.91 3.53 0.15
CA HIS A 77 -2.47 2.63 1.22
C HIS A 77 -0.99 2.83 1.56
N THR A 78 -0.13 2.90 0.54
CA THR A 78 1.29 3.17 0.73
C THR A 78 1.53 4.53 1.39
N LEU A 79 0.85 5.59 0.92
CA LEU A 79 1.02 6.94 1.46
C LEU A 79 0.46 7.07 2.89
N SER A 80 -0.65 6.40 3.22
CA SER A 80 -1.15 6.41 4.61
C SER A 80 -0.16 5.74 5.56
N ILE A 81 0.42 4.58 5.21
CA ILE A 81 1.46 3.92 6.01
C ILE A 81 2.69 4.82 6.16
N VAL A 82 3.13 5.49 5.09
CA VAL A 82 4.25 6.45 5.17
C VAL A 82 3.95 7.58 6.15
N ARG A 83 2.75 8.18 6.11
CA ARG A 83 2.35 9.23 7.08
C ARG A 83 2.31 8.73 8.51
N LEU A 84 1.81 7.51 8.72
CA LEU A 84 1.81 6.89 10.04
C LEU A 84 3.24 6.63 10.53
N ALA A 85 4.12 6.13 9.66
CA ALA A 85 5.53 5.91 9.94
C ALA A 85 6.26 7.21 10.31
N GLU A 86 5.99 8.32 9.62
CA GLU A 86 6.52 9.64 9.98
C GLU A 86 6.11 10.02 11.41
N GLY A 87 4.83 9.86 11.76
CA GLY A 87 4.33 10.08 13.12
C GLY A 87 5.02 9.20 14.16
N VAL A 88 5.16 7.90 13.88
CA VAL A 88 5.88 6.95 14.74
C VAL A 88 7.34 7.39 14.97
N CYS A 89 8.03 7.84 13.93
CA CYS A 89 9.41 8.32 14.03
C CYS A 89 9.55 9.59 14.88
N THR A 90 8.49 10.41 15.00
CA THR A 90 8.50 11.56 15.94
C THR A 90 8.48 11.13 17.41
N VAL A 91 7.86 9.98 17.70
CA VAL A 91 7.75 9.43 19.05
C VAL A 91 8.98 8.56 19.40
N TYR A 92 9.48 7.80 18.43
CA TYR A 92 10.61 6.88 18.57
C TYR A 92 11.80 7.32 17.72
N PRO A 93 12.61 8.29 18.17
CA PRO A 93 13.73 8.84 17.40
C PRO A 93 14.92 7.87 17.22
N PHE A 94 14.84 6.67 17.81
CA PHE A 94 15.82 5.60 17.63
C PHE A 94 15.49 4.69 16.43
N VAL A 95 14.34 4.88 15.78
CA VAL A 95 13.95 4.18 14.56
C VAL A 95 14.68 4.80 13.38
N ASP A 96 15.24 3.97 12.50
CA ASP A 96 15.75 4.42 11.21
C ASP A 96 14.57 4.82 10.31
N ARG A 97 14.29 6.13 10.28
CA ARG A 97 13.18 6.70 9.53
C ARG A 97 13.27 6.37 8.04
N GLU A 98 14.45 6.45 7.44
CA GLU A 98 14.59 6.27 5.99
C GLU A 98 14.43 4.80 5.62
N LEU A 99 14.92 3.87 6.44
CA LEU A 99 14.69 2.44 6.24
C LEU A 99 13.19 2.09 6.41
N LEU A 100 12.54 2.60 7.46
CA LEU A 100 11.10 2.34 7.69
C LEU A 100 10.25 2.86 6.53
N ILE A 101 10.47 4.11 6.09
CA ILE A 101 9.73 4.70 4.97
C ILE A 101 10.06 3.96 3.66
N SER A 102 11.31 3.55 3.43
CA SER A 102 11.66 2.75 2.24
C SER A 102 10.91 1.43 2.20
N GLY A 103 10.87 0.71 3.31
CA GLY A 103 10.07 -0.52 3.43
C GLY A 103 8.58 -0.24 3.21
N ALA A 104 8.03 0.83 3.81
CA ALA A 104 6.64 1.23 3.60
C ALA A 104 6.32 1.54 2.14
N ILE A 105 7.20 2.22 1.40
CA ILE A 105 7.00 2.52 -0.02
C ILE A 105 7.02 1.24 -0.86
N LEU A 106 7.88 0.28 -0.52
CA LEU A 106 8.18 -0.87 -1.38
C LEU A 106 7.42 -2.15 -1.03
N HIS A 107 6.85 -2.29 0.18
CA HIS A 107 6.33 -3.57 0.69
C HIS A 107 5.34 -4.26 -0.26
N ASP A 108 4.49 -3.48 -0.91
CA ASP A 108 3.42 -3.94 -1.79
C ASP A 108 3.68 -3.71 -3.28
N ILE A 109 4.88 -3.28 -3.67
CA ILE A 109 5.17 -2.88 -5.06
C ILE A 109 4.90 -4.00 -6.06
N ALA A 110 5.08 -5.26 -5.65
CA ALA A 110 4.86 -6.40 -6.51
C ALA A 110 3.37 -6.76 -6.72
N LYS A 111 2.43 -6.08 -6.04
CA LYS A 111 0.99 -6.19 -6.36
C LYS A 111 0.67 -5.76 -7.79
N LEU A 112 1.54 -4.93 -8.39
CA LEU A 112 1.52 -4.56 -9.81
C LEU A 112 1.65 -5.76 -10.75
N LYS A 113 2.24 -6.86 -10.28
CA LYS A 113 2.41 -8.11 -11.03
C LYS A 113 1.53 -9.23 -10.48
N GLU A 114 0.97 -9.07 -9.27
CA GLU A 114 0.09 -10.05 -8.63
C GLU A 114 -1.31 -10.08 -9.23
N PHE A 115 -1.83 -8.94 -9.68
CA PHE A 115 -3.19 -8.80 -10.20
C PHE A 115 -3.22 -8.61 -11.72
N ASN A 116 -4.29 -9.10 -12.34
CA ASN A 116 -4.71 -8.64 -13.66
C ASN A 116 -5.64 -7.43 -13.45
N VAL A 117 -5.25 -6.27 -13.95
CA VAL A 117 -6.02 -5.01 -13.77
C VAL A 117 -6.39 -4.44 -15.13
N ALA A 118 -7.66 -4.09 -15.29
CA ALA A 118 -8.13 -3.40 -16.49
C ALA A 118 -7.67 -1.92 -16.48
N ASP A 119 -7.66 -1.24 -17.62
CA ASP A 119 -7.29 0.19 -17.72
C ASP A 119 -8.12 1.10 -16.77
N THR A 120 -9.30 0.63 -16.37
CA THR A 120 -10.16 1.28 -15.38
C THR A 120 -9.60 1.25 -13.96
N GLY A 121 -8.57 0.45 -13.67
CA GLY A 121 -7.98 0.26 -12.35
C GLY A 121 -8.74 -0.75 -11.48
N VAL A 122 -9.67 -1.50 -12.07
CA VAL A 122 -10.38 -2.58 -11.40
C VAL A 122 -9.63 -3.89 -11.62
N ALA A 123 -9.28 -4.56 -10.52
CA ALA A 123 -8.71 -5.90 -10.58
C ALA A 123 -9.75 -6.91 -11.08
N THR A 124 -9.38 -7.72 -12.05
CA THR A 124 -10.23 -8.75 -12.68
C THR A 124 -9.89 -10.16 -12.21
N GLY A 125 -8.75 -10.33 -11.54
CA GLY A 125 -8.30 -11.57 -10.92
C GLY A 125 -6.81 -11.53 -10.59
N TYR A 126 -6.27 -12.66 -10.16
CA TYR A 126 -4.83 -12.85 -9.94
C TYR A 126 -4.16 -13.26 -11.26
N SER A 127 -2.92 -12.80 -11.48
CA SER A 127 -2.05 -13.28 -12.56
C SER A 127 -1.53 -14.69 -12.24
N ASN A 128 -0.83 -15.32 -13.19
CA ASN A 128 -0.22 -16.63 -12.94
C ASN A 128 0.90 -16.51 -11.90
N GLU A 129 1.73 -15.48 -12.03
CA GLU A 129 2.81 -15.13 -11.12
C GLU A 129 2.26 -14.80 -9.73
N GLY A 130 1.14 -14.06 -9.65
CA GLY A 130 0.47 -13.76 -8.39
C GLY A 130 -0.04 -15.01 -7.66
N ASN A 131 -0.62 -15.97 -8.39
CA ASN A 131 -1.08 -17.22 -7.79
C ASN A 131 0.05 -18.16 -7.37
N LEU A 132 1.17 -18.17 -8.10
CA LEU A 132 2.27 -19.13 -7.88
C LEU A 132 3.35 -18.60 -6.92
N LEU A 133 3.63 -17.30 -6.96
CA LEU A 133 4.73 -16.67 -6.23
C LEU A 133 4.23 -15.72 -5.12
N GLY A 134 3.18 -14.93 -5.42
CA GLY A 134 2.67 -13.90 -4.52
C GLY A 134 3.57 -12.66 -4.44
N HIS A 135 2.99 -11.52 -4.04
CA HIS A 135 3.71 -10.25 -4.02
C HIS A 135 4.88 -10.19 -3.04
N LEU A 136 4.88 -10.92 -1.91
CA LEU A 136 6.01 -10.90 -0.96
C LEU A 136 7.29 -11.42 -1.60
N ALA A 137 7.22 -12.61 -2.21
CA ALA A 137 8.38 -13.21 -2.87
C ALA A 137 8.80 -12.40 -4.10
N MET A 138 7.85 -11.97 -4.93
CA MET A 138 8.13 -11.14 -6.09
C MET A 138 8.72 -9.78 -5.70
N GLY A 139 8.28 -9.17 -4.60
CA GLY A 139 8.77 -7.90 -4.09
C GLY A 139 10.22 -8.00 -3.63
N ALA A 140 10.57 -9.06 -2.91
CA ALA A 140 11.97 -9.36 -2.58
C ALA A 140 12.83 -9.58 -3.84
N MET A 141 12.31 -10.28 -4.86
CA MET A 141 13.01 -10.45 -6.14
C MET A 141 13.22 -9.12 -6.88
N VAL A 142 12.24 -8.22 -6.84
CA VAL A 142 12.36 -6.86 -7.39
C VAL A 142 13.47 -6.11 -6.64
N ILE A 143 13.45 -6.09 -5.31
CA ILE A 143 14.48 -5.42 -4.51
C ILE A 143 15.87 -5.97 -4.83
N ASN A 144 16.07 -7.30 -4.84
CA ASN A 144 17.37 -7.89 -5.15
C ASN A 144 17.85 -7.50 -6.55
N LYS A 145 16.96 -7.51 -7.56
CA LYS A 145 17.30 -7.09 -8.92
C LYS A 145 17.83 -5.65 -8.96
N TYR A 146 17.09 -4.69 -8.41
CA TYR A 146 17.52 -3.29 -8.40
C TYR A 146 18.77 -3.09 -7.53
N ALA A 147 18.91 -3.84 -6.44
CA ALA A 147 20.10 -3.80 -5.61
C ALA A 147 21.36 -4.22 -6.38
N GLU A 148 21.29 -5.29 -7.18
CA GLU A 148 22.37 -5.72 -8.06
C GLU A 148 22.69 -4.69 -9.15
N GLU A 149 21.66 -4.19 -9.85
CA GLU A 149 21.82 -3.22 -10.95
C GLU A 149 22.41 -1.89 -10.49
N LEU A 150 22.02 -1.43 -9.30
CA LEU A 150 22.47 -0.15 -8.73
C LEU A 150 23.68 -0.31 -7.81
N ASN A 151 24.19 -1.53 -7.61
CA ASN A 151 25.28 -1.84 -6.68
C ASN A 151 25.00 -1.26 -5.28
N ILE A 152 23.79 -1.52 -4.77
CA ILE A 152 23.35 -1.20 -3.41
C ILE A 152 24.06 -2.11 -2.42
N SER A 153 24.36 -1.60 -1.22
CA SER A 153 24.90 -2.41 -0.13
C SER A 153 24.07 -3.70 0.08
N PRO A 154 24.69 -4.89 0.08
CA PRO A 154 23.98 -6.14 0.34
C PRO A 154 23.24 -6.15 1.68
N LYS A 155 23.74 -5.41 2.67
CA LYS A 155 23.07 -5.27 3.97
C LYS A 155 21.76 -4.48 3.83
N THR A 156 21.77 -3.39 3.07
CA THR A 156 20.58 -2.56 2.85
C THR A 156 19.53 -3.32 2.07
N ALA A 157 19.92 -4.01 0.99
CA ALA A 157 19.04 -4.87 0.21
C ALA A 157 18.38 -5.96 1.06
N MET A 158 19.18 -6.70 1.85
CA MET A 158 18.68 -7.74 2.75
C MET A 158 17.67 -7.22 3.79
N LEU A 159 17.87 -6.01 4.32
CA LEU A 159 16.91 -5.40 5.25
C LEU A 159 15.58 -5.09 4.56
N LEU A 160 15.62 -4.48 3.37
CA LEU A 160 14.41 -4.19 2.59
C LEU A 160 13.68 -5.47 2.18
N GLU A 161 14.41 -6.49 1.70
CA GLU A 161 13.86 -7.81 1.39
C GLU A 161 13.17 -8.43 2.62
N HIS A 162 13.81 -8.37 3.79
CA HIS A 162 13.20 -8.88 5.02
C HIS A 162 11.93 -8.12 5.38
N MET A 163 11.91 -6.79 5.26
CA MET A 163 10.69 -6.00 5.49
C MET A 163 9.55 -6.47 4.57
N VAL A 164 9.81 -6.63 3.28
CA VAL A 164 8.81 -7.12 2.32
C VAL A 164 8.38 -8.56 2.63
N LEU A 165 9.30 -9.45 2.97
CA LEU A 165 8.97 -10.85 3.27
C LEU A 165 8.24 -11.06 4.59
N SER A 166 8.27 -10.07 5.48
CA SER A 166 7.73 -10.17 6.84
C SER A 166 6.58 -9.23 7.17
N HIS A 167 6.22 -8.28 6.31
CA HIS A 167 5.24 -7.24 6.66
C HIS A 167 3.84 -7.77 7.00
N HIS A 168 3.44 -8.95 6.52
CA HIS A 168 2.20 -9.60 6.97
C HIS A 168 2.26 -10.14 8.42
N GLY A 169 3.40 -10.03 9.10
CA GLY A 169 3.57 -10.41 10.51
C GLY A 169 3.76 -11.91 10.68
N ASP A 170 2.71 -12.62 11.12
CA ASP A 170 2.76 -14.06 11.33
C ASP A 170 2.65 -14.85 10.02
N PRO A 171 3.33 -16.01 9.88
CA PRO A 171 3.19 -16.87 8.71
C PRO A 171 1.75 -17.35 8.44
N GLU A 172 0.90 -17.41 9.46
CA GLU A 172 -0.52 -17.72 9.31
C GLU A 172 -1.28 -16.66 8.49
N PHE A 173 -0.74 -15.44 8.39
CA PHE A 173 -1.25 -14.35 7.56
C PHE A 173 -0.51 -14.22 6.21
N GLY A 174 0.35 -15.20 5.88
CA GLY A 174 1.03 -15.28 4.59
C GLY A 174 2.45 -14.70 4.57
N ALA A 175 2.98 -14.22 5.70
CA ALA A 175 4.38 -13.82 5.80
C ALA A 175 5.32 -15.02 5.59
N ALA A 176 6.47 -14.82 4.96
CA ALA A 176 7.48 -15.89 4.83
C ALA A 176 8.20 -16.12 6.18
N VAL A 177 8.44 -15.03 6.90
CA VAL A 177 9.09 -14.99 8.22
C VAL A 177 8.49 -13.85 9.04
N ARG A 178 8.64 -13.92 10.37
CA ARG A 178 8.24 -12.81 11.24
C ARG A 178 9.17 -11.60 11.08
N PRO A 179 8.70 -10.37 11.39
CA PRO A 179 9.58 -9.22 11.53
C PRO A 179 10.67 -9.47 12.59
N MET A 180 11.91 -9.04 12.33
CA MET A 180 13.07 -9.36 13.19
C MET A 180 13.90 -8.13 13.59
N PHE A 181 13.42 -6.93 13.25
CA PHE A 181 14.00 -5.65 13.67
C PHE A 181 12.92 -4.59 13.73
N ILE A 182 13.22 -3.46 14.37
CA ILE A 182 12.24 -2.44 14.77
C ILE A 182 11.46 -1.92 13.57
N GLU A 183 12.14 -1.56 12.49
CA GLU A 183 11.50 -1.02 11.29
C GLU A 183 10.59 -2.05 10.61
N ALA A 184 10.99 -3.32 10.57
CA ALA A 184 10.14 -4.38 10.03
C ALA A 184 8.89 -4.63 10.90
N GLU A 185 9.05 -4.62 12.22
CA GLU A 185 7.93 -4.79 13.17
C GLU A 185 6.94 -3.63 13.03
N LEU A 186 7.46 -2.40 12.98
CA LEU A 186 6.65 -1.20 12.80
C LEU A 186 5.92 -1.21 11.46
N LEU A 187 6.59 -1.59 10.36
CA LEU A 187 5.92 -1.73 9.07
C LEU A 187 4.74 -2.71 9.14
N SER A 188 4.95 -3.87 9.76
CA SER A 188 3.90 -4.89 9.87
C SER A 188 2.68 -4.40 10.66
N GLU A 189 2.91 -3.74 11.80
CA GLU A 189 1.83 -3.19 12.61
C GLU A 189 1.10 -2.02 11.92
N LEU A 190 1.84 -1.17 11.19
CA LEU A 190 1.27 -0.04 10.47
C LEU A 190 0.42 -0.50 9.27
N ASP A 191 0.87 -1.51 8.54
CA ASP A 191 0.12 -2.15 7.45
C ASP A 191 -1.20 -2.77 7.96
N LEU A 192 -1.11 -3.55 9.04
CA LEU A 192 -2.29 -4.14 9.69
C LEU A 192 -3.23 -3.06 10.25
N MET A 193 -2.71 -1.96 10.78
CA MET A 193 -3.53 -0.86 11.28
C MET A 193 -4.27 -0.16 10.15
N ASP A 194 -3.59 0.19 9.05
CA ASP A 194 -4.21 0.89 7.92
C ASP A 194 -5.33 0.05 7.29
N SER A 195 -5.06 -1.22 7.00
CA SER A 195 -6.04 -2.16 6.44
C SER A 195 -7.29 -2.29 7.33
N ARG A 196 -7.11 -2.40 8.65
CA ARG A 196 -8.22 -2.46 9.62
C ARG A 196 -9.00 -1.15 9.69
N VAL A 197 -8.33 -0.01 9.72
CA VAL A 197 -8.98 1.31 9.77
C VAL A 197 -9.84 1.51 8.52
N TYR A 198 -9.32 1.18 7.34
CA TYR A 198 -10.05 1.27 6.09
C TYR A 198 -11.30 0.37 6.09
N GLU A 199 -11.14 -0.92 6.39
CA GLU A 199 -12.27 -1.89 6.44
C GLU A 199 -13.34 -1.47 7.45
N MET A 200 -12.93 -0.98 8.64
CA MET A 200 -13.86 -0.48 9.63
C MET A 200 -14.58 0.77 9.16
N ARG A 201 -13.89 1.73 8.55
CA ARG A 201 -14.52 2.95 8.01
C ARG A 201 -15.59 2.59 7.00
N GLU A 202 -15.27 1.73 6.03
CA GLU A 202 -16.20 1.32 4.97
C GLU A 202 -17.43 0.59 5.52
N ALA A 203 -17.21 -0.37 6.42
CA ALA A 203 -18.30 -1.13 7.03
C ALA A 203 -19.22 -0.24 7.91
N VAL A 204 -18.65 0.69 8.67
CA VAL A 204 -19.42 1.58 9.55
C VAL A 204 -20.14 2.66 8.73
N ALA A 205 -19.52 3.21 7.68
CA ALA A 205 -20.16 4.19 6.80
C ALA A 205 -21.40 3.61 6.07
N ALA A 206 -21.41 2.30 5.80
CA ALA A 206 -22.57 1.59 5.25
C ALA A 206 -23.62 1.18 6.30
N THR A 207 -23.40 1.45 7.58
CA THR A 207 -24.28 1.07 8.70
C THR A 207 -25.08 2.29 9.17
N ASN A 208 -26.37 2.10 9.49
CA ASN A 208 -27.21 3.17 10.01
C ASN A 208 -26.65 3.77 11.32
N PRO A 209 -26.92 5.06 11.59
CA PRO A 209 -26.57 5.71 12.85
C PRO A 209 -27.05 4.91 14.08
N GLU A 210 -26.18 4.75 15.08
CA GLU A 210 -26.44 4.03 16.35
C GLU A 210 -26.86 2.56 16.19
N GLU A 211 -26.48 1.92 15.07
CA GLU A 211 -26.71 0.50 14.83
C GLU A 211 -25.40 -0.29 14.69
N PHE A 212 -25.52 -1.62 14.75
CA PHE A 212 -24.43 -2.54 14.45
C PHE A 212 -24.45 -2.99 12.99
N SER A 213 -23.28 -3.08 12.39
CA SER A 213 -23.09 -3.69 11.07
C SER A 213 -23.45 -5.18 11.08
N SER A 214 -23.55 -5.78 9.89
CA SER A 214 -23.41 -7.23 9.75
C SER A 214 -22.03 -7.70 10.25
N ARG A 215 -21.86 -9.01 10.45
CA ARG A 215 -20.54 -9.54 10.78
C ARG A 215 -19.59 -9.32 9.60
N ILE A 216 -18.40 -8.79 9.89
CA ILE A 216 -17.36 -8.52 8.91
C ILE A 216 -16.29 -9.61 9.03
N TRP A 217 -16.24 -10.50 8.05
CA TRP A 217 -15.33 -11.66 8.06
C TRP A 217 -13.87 -11.25 8.24
N ALA A 218 -13.42 -10.21 7.51
CA ALA A 218 -12.06 -9.69 7.57
C ALA A 218 -11.68 -9.04 8.93
N MET A 219 -12.66 -8.80 9.81
CA MET A 219 -12.46 -8.21 11.14
C MET A 219 -12.76 -9.23 12.24
N ASP A 220 -12.23 -10.45 12.12
CA ASP A 220 -12.45 -11.54 13.08
C ASP A 220 -13.94 -11.86 13.27
N ASN A 221 -14.71 -11.72 12.19
CA ASN A 221 -16.16 -11.91 12.17
C ASN A 221 -16.93 -11.00 13.16
N ARG A 222 -16.36 -9.84 13.53
CA ARG A 222 -16.98 -8.87 14.46
C ARG A 222 -18.12 -8.08 13.82
N LYS A 223 -19.02 -7.57 14.66
CA LYS A 223 -19.94 -6.49 14.29
C LYS A 223 -19.37 -5.16 14.76
N LEU A 224 -19.54 -4.10 13.98
CA LEU A 224 -19.02 -2.77 14.27
C LEU A 224 -20.18 -1.83 14.59
N PHE A 225 -20.00 -0.93 15.55
CA PHE A 225 -21.04 0.00 16.00
C PHE A 225 -20.84 1.39 15.40
N ASN A 226 -21.87 1.96 14.78
CA ASN A 226 -21.82 3.33 14.27
C ASN A 226 -22.19 4.33 15.37
N HIS A 227 -21.17 4.82 16.08
CA HIS A 227 -21.35 5.70 17.25
C HIS A 227 -21.64 7.18 16.92
N THR A 228 -21.70 7.58 15.65
CA THR A 228 -22.08 8.93 15.15
C THR A 228 -21.29 10.17 15.62
N ARG A 229 -20.40 10.05 16.62
CA ARG A 229 -19.56 11.16 17.15
C ARG A 229 -18.63 11.82 16.14
N THR A 230 -18.39 11.20 14.99
CA THR A 230 -17.53 11.71 13.92
C THR A 230 -18.16 11.41 12.58
N ASP A 231 -17.99 12.32 11.62
CA ASP A 231 -18.40 12.08 10.24
C ASP A 231 -17.33 11.22 9.53
N LEU A 232 -17.71 9.99 9.20
CA LEU A 232 -16.87 9.02 8.52
C LEU A 232 -16.74 9.27 7.01
N ASN A 233 -17.50 10.23 6.47
CA ASN A 233 -17.32 10.69 5.08
C ASN A 233 -16.12 11.64 4.93
N ASN A 234 -15.47 12.03 6.04
CA ASN A 234 -14.23 12.79 5.96
C ASN A 234 -13.11 11.93 5.38
N ASN A 235 -12.45 12.45 4.36
CA ASN A 235 -11.29 11.79 3.74
C ASN A 235 -10.13 11.68 4.74
N THR A 236 -9.33 10.63 4.56
CA THR A 236 -8.05 10.50 5.26
C THR A 236 -7.16 11.67 4.86
N LYS A 237 -6.55 12.37 5.82
CA LYS A 237 -5.68 13.51 5.55
C LYS A 237 -4.26 13.02 5.24
N LEU A 238 -3.89 13.05 3.96
CA LEU A 238 -2.56 12.63 3.49
C LEU A 238 -1.66 13.82 3.06
N PHE A 239 -2.21 15.03 3.04
CA PHE A 239 -1.58 16.30 2.66
C PHE A 239 -1.89 17.39 3.69
#